data_AF-A0A920GSJ1-F1
#
_entry.id   AF-A0A920GSJ1-F1
#
_cell.length_a   1.000
_cell.length_b   1.000
_cell.length_c   1.000
_cell.angle_alpha   90.00
_cell.angle_beta   90.00
_cell.angle_gamma   90.00
#
_symmetry.space_group_name_H-M   'P 1'
#
loop_
_entity.id
_entity.type
_entity.pdbx_description
1 polymer ?
#
loop_
_entity_poly.entity_id
_entity_poly.type
_entity_poly.pdbx_seq_one_letter_code
_entity_poly.pdbx_strand_id
1 'polypeptide(L)'
;MICYADDEEFEDDEFNNWKREWKKELKVKGIFRCDVISCNPILIPRNYLVEEALSEAETDGKFDKFNEFNEIISSPYQLKQVNNQIFGNTKQNKYSL
;
A
#
# COMPACT_ATOMS: atom_id res chain seq x y z
N MET A 1 11.47 3.72 -9.38
CA MET A 1 10.00 3.72 -9.36
C MET A 1 9.56 2.29 -9.60
N ILE A 2 9.30 1.54 -8.53
CA ILE A 2 9.00 0.11 -8.65
C ILE A 2 7.48 0.01 -8.71
N CYS A 3 6.96 -0.02 -9.94
CA CYS A 3 5.60 -0.45 -10.17
C CYS A 3 5.64 -1.99 -10.06
N TYR A 4 5.00 -2.59 -9.06
CA TYR A 4 4.78 -4.06 -8.99
C TYR A 4 3.85 -4.57 -10.11
N ALA A 5 3.71 -3.82 -11.21
CA ALA A 5 2.94 -4.20 -12.38
C ALA A 5 3.77 -5.00 -13.39
N ASP A 6 5.08 -5.17 -13.12
CA ASP A 6 6.06 -5.93 -13.90
C ASP A 6 6.66 -7.09 -13.07
N ASP A 7 5.90 -7.64 -12.11
CA ASP A 7 6.27 -8.92 -11.50
C ASP A 7 5.86 -10.04 -12.47
N GLU A 8 6.84 -10.79 -12.98
CA GLU A 8 6.65 -11.97 -13.86
C GLU A 8 5.67 -13.02 -13.27
N GLU A 9 5.38 -12.94 -11.97
CA GLU A 9 4.53 -13.88 -11.21
C GLU A 9 3.02 -13.67 -11.43
N PHE A 10 2.58 -12.55 -12.03
CA PHE A 10 1.16 -12.21 -12.18
C PHE A 10 0.67 -12.11 -13.63
N GLU A 11 1.49 -12.49 -14.62
CA GLU A 11 1.13 -12.45 -16.04
C GLU A 11 0.42 -13.74 -16.51
N ASP A 12 -0.66 -14.13 -15.82
CA ASP A 12 -1.56 -15.14 -16.40
C ASP A 12 -2.39 -14.54 -17.54
N ASP A 13 -2.74 -15.37 -18.52
CA ASP A 13 -3.50 -14.94 -19.70
C ASP A 13 -4.86 -14.33 -19.32
N GLU A 14 -5.50 -14.83 -18.25
CA GLU A 14 -6.76 -14.29 -17.75
C GLU A 14 -6.59 -12.86 -17.21
N PHE A 15 -5.54 -12.63 -16.40
CA PHE A 15 -5.24 -11.30 -15.86
C PHE A 15 -4.88 -10.31 -16.96
N ASN A 16 -4.09 -10.75 -17.94
CA ASN A 16 -3.71 -9.92 -19.08
C ASN A 16 -4.91 -9.54 -19.95
N ASN A 17 -5.83 -10.47 -20.19
CA ASN A 17 -7.08 -10.17 -20.89
C ASN A 17 -7.94 -9.17 -20.10
N TRP A 18 -8.13 -9.39 -18.81
CA TRP A 18 -8.86 -8.47 -17.93
C TRP A 18 -8.23 -7.06 -17.92
N LYS A 19 -6.90 -6.97 -17.76
CA LYS A 19 -6.13 -5.72 -17.76
C LYS A 19 -6.31 -4.94 -19.05
N ARG A 20 -6.38 -5.64 -20.19
CA ARG A 20 -6.62 -5.02 -21.50
C ARG A 20 -8.03 -4.44 -21.61
N GLU A 21 -9.06 -5.19 -21.23
CA GLU A 21 -10.44 -4.71 -21.29
C GLU A 21 -10.67 -3.55 -20.30
N TRP A 22 -10.13 -3.66 -19.09
CA TRP A 22 -10.18 -2.57 -18.10
C TRP A 22 -9.53 -1.27 -18.62
N LYS A 23 -8.38 -1.37 -19.31
CA LYS A 23 -7.75 -0.19 -19.95
C LYS A 23 -8.59 0.44 -21.06
N LYS A 24 -9.38 -0.35 -21.81
CA LYS A 24 -10.32 0.20 -22.81
C LYS A 24 -11.44 0.99 -22.14
N GLU A 25 -12.03 0.43 -21.09
CA GLU A 25 -13.07 1.10 -20.29
C GLU A 25 -12.61 2.43 -19.70
N LEU A 26 -11.38 2.49 -19.19
CA LEU A 26 -10.79 3.75 -18.69
C LEU A 26 -10.72 4.83 -19.78
N LYS A 27 -10.33 4.45 -21.00
CA LYS A 27 -10.26 5.38 -22.14
C LYS A 27 -11.64 5.90 -22.53
N VAL A 28 -12.65 5.03 -22.57
CA VAL A 28 -14.04 5.41 -22.89
C VAL A 28 -14.59 6.37 -21.84
N LYS A 29 -14.28 6.13 -20.55
CA LYS A 29 -14.73 6.97 -19.44
C LYS A 29 -13.89 8.24 -19.25
N GLY A 30 -12.80 8.40 -19.98
CA GLY A 30 -11.87 9.53 -19.83
C GLY A 30 -11.18 9.57 -18.46
N ILE A 31 -10.99 8.41 -17.81
CA ILE A 31 -10.33 8.31 -16.52
C ILE A 31 -8.83 8.18 -16.76
N PHE A 32 -8.06 9.10 -16.17
CA PHE A 32 -6.62 9.14 -16.28
C PHE A 32 -5.95 8.63 -15.00
N ARG A 33 -4.65 8.41 -15.11
CA ARG A 33 -3.81 7.97 -13.98
C ARG A 33 -3.90 8.92 -12.79
N CYS A 34 -4.01 10.23 -13.02
CA CYS A 34 -4.15 11.23 -11.95
C CYS A 34 -5.41 11.01 -11.12
N ASP A 35 -6.54 10.70 -11.77
CA ASP A 35 -7.84 10.51 -11.12
C ASP A 35 -7.85 9.26 -10.22
N VAL A 36 -7.14 8.22 -10.66
CA VAL A 36 -7.00 6.97 -9.89
C VAL A 36 -6.09 7.18 -8.68
N ILE A 37 -4.96 7.88 -8.86
CA ILE A 37 -3.99 8.14 -7.78
C ILE A 37 -4.58 9.08 -6.73
N SER A 38 -5.38 10.07 -7.11
CA SER A 38 -6.02 10.97 -6.14
C SER A 38 -7.05 10.28 -5.26
N CYS A 39 -7.63 9.17 -5.71
CA CYS A 39 -8.69 8.45 -5.00
C CYS A 39 -8.18 7.24 -4.21
N ASN A 40 -7.00 6.72 -4.54
CA ASN A 40 -6.44 5.52 -3.91
C ASN A 40 -5.32 5.89 -2.92
N PRO A 41 -5.52 5.68 -1.61
CA PRO A 41 -4.48 5.93 -0.65
C PRO A 41 -3.33 4.93 -0.86
N ILE A 42 -2.11 5.42 -0.73
CA ILE A 42 -0.89 4.63 -0.75
C ILE A 42 -0.72 3.91 0.60
N LEU A 43 -1.16 4.56 1.68
CA LEU A 43 -1.09 4.07 3.06
C LEU A 43 -2.47 3.66 3.57
N ILE A 44 -2.58 2.44 4.10
CA ILE A 44 -3.79 1.94 4.76
C ILE A 44 -3.40 1.42 6.14
N PRO A 45 -4.02 1.88 7.24
CA PRO A 45 -3.74 1.42 8.59
C PRO A 45 -4.21 -0.04 8.74
N ARG A 46 -3.31 -1.00 8.51
CA ARG A 46 -3.61 -2.43 8.70
C ARG A 46 -3.79 -2.70 10.19
N ASN A 47 -4.81 -3.47 10.56
CA ASN A 47 -5.15 -3.72 11.96
C ASN A 47 -3.94 -4.16 12.80
N TYR A 48 -3.10 -5.07 12.31
CA TYR A 48 -1.94 -5.53 13.09
C TYR A 48 -0.93 -4.41 13.41
N LEU A 49 -0.77 -3.41 12.53
CA LEU A 49 0.10 -2.24 12.77
C LEU A 49 -0.51 -1.31 13.82
N VAL A 50 -1.84 -1.17 13.80
CA VAL A 50 -2.58 -0.40 14.79
C VAL A 50 -2.42 -1.05 16.17
N GLU A 51 -2.63 -2.37 16.26
CA GLU A 51 -2.48 -3.11 17.51
C GLU A 51 -1.04 -3.05 18.06
N GLU A 52 -0.02 -3.12 17.20
CA GLU A 52 1.38 -2.97 17.63
C GLU A 52 1.63 -1.59 18.23
N ALA A 53 1.19 -0.52 17.55
CA ALA A 53 1.37 0.85 18.02
C ALA A 53 0.62 1.13 19.33
N LEU A 54 -0.55 0.49 19.54
CA LEU A 54 -1.33 0.63 20.76
C LEU A 54 -0.75 -0.19 21.92
N SER A 55 -0.29 -1.41 21.67
CA SER A 55 0.26 -2.31 22.70
C SER A 55 1.49 -1.73 23.40
N GLU A 56 2.39 -1.09 22.64
CA GLU A 56 3.58 -0.44 23.22
C GLU A 56 3.22 0.82 24.02
N ALA A 57 2.22 1.58 23.58
CA ALA A 57 1.72 2.74 24.30
C ALA A 57 1.02 2.35 25.61
N GLU A 58 0.24 1.27 25.61
CA GLU A 58 -0.48 0.79 26.79
C GLU A 58 0.47 0.12 27.80
N THR A 59 1.40 -0.72 27.33
CA THR A 59 2.25 -1.54 28.20
C THR A 59 3.46 -0.77 28.74
N ASP A 60 4.14 -0.03 27.87
CA ASP A 60 5.41 0.65 28.20
C ASP A 60 5.24 2.17 28.38
N GLY A 61 4.06 2.73 28.08
CA GLY A 61 3.84 4.18 28.08
C GLY A 61 4.60 4.92 26.97
N LYS A 62 5.12 4.20 25.96
CA LYS A 62 5.91 4.78 24.87
C LYS A 62 5.00 5.09 23.68
N PHE A 63 4.94 6.37 23.31
CA PHE A 63 4.08 6.85 22.24
C PHE A 63 4.82 7.06 20.90
N ASP A 64 6.11 6.74 20.82
CA ASP A 64 6.92 7.03 19.64
C ASP A 64 6.34 6.39 18.38
N LYS A 65 6.03 5.08 18.44
CA LYS A 65 5.38 4.37 17.33
C LYS A 65 3.98 4.87 17.03
N PHE A 66 3.19 5.21 18.04
CA PHE A 66 1.84 5.74 17.86
C PHE A 66 1.85 7.11 17.16
N ASN A 67 2.77 7.99 17.56
CA ASN A 67 2.92 9.31 16.96
C ASN A 67 3.46 9.22 15.53
N GLU A 68 4.46 8.37 15.29
CA GLU A 68 4.98 8.09 13.94
C GLU A 68 3.87 7.53 13.04
N PHE A 69 3.10 6.54 13.54
CA PHE A 69 1.99 5.95 12.82
C PHE A 69 0.93 7.00 12.46
N ASN A 70 0.54 7.85 13.42
CA ASN A 70 -0.41 8.95 13.20
C ASN A 70 0.08 9.97 12.17
N GLU A 71 1.36 10.35 12.22
CA GLU A 71 1.93 11.29 11.27
C GLU A 71 1.90 10.74 9.83
N ILE A 72 2.09 9.43 9.70
CA ILE A 72 2.14 8.74 8.41
C ILE A 72 0.74 8.59 7.83
N ILE A 73 -0.25 8.15 8.61
CA ILE A 73 -1.63 8.02 8.14
C ILE A 73 -2.34 9.36 7.92
N SER A 74 -1.81 10.46 8.47
CA SER A 74 -2.37 11.80 8.28
C SER A 74 -2.38 12.28 6.82
N SER A 75 -1.53 11.69 5.98
CA SER A 75 -1.38 12.04 4.57
C SER A 75 -1.40 10.79 3.68
N PRO A 76 -2.52 10.02 3.65
CA PRO A 76 -2.52 8.64 3.16
C PRO A 76 -2.33 8.53 1.64
N TYR A 77 -2.52 9.62 0.89
CA TYR A 77 -2.34 9.72 -0.55
C TYR A 77 -0.96 10.26 -0.96
N GLN A 78 -0.16 10.74 0.00
CA GLN A 78 1.16 11.30 -0.29
C GLN A 78 2.23 10.24 -0.10
N LEU A 79 3.13 10.16 -1.09
CA LEU A 79 4.29 9.29 -1.05
C LEU A 79 5.36 9.96 -0.19
N LYS A 80 5.17 9.95 1.14
CA LYS A 80 6.27 10.23 2.06
C LYS A 80 7.31 9.09 1.90
N GLN A 81 8.60 9.36 2.07
CA GLN A 81 9.61 8.30 2.25
C GLN A 81 9.32 7.62 3.59
N VAL A 82 8.28 6.79 3.60
CA VAL A 82 7.83 6.06 4.77
C VAL A 82 8.56 4.73 4.76
N ASN A 83 9.14 4.36 5.90
CA ASN A 83 9.80 3.08 6.08
C ASN A 83 8.90 1.95 5.56
N ASN A 84 9.46 1.06 4.72
CA ASN A 84 8.75 -0.04 4.05
C ASN A 84 7.96 -0.96 5.01
N GLN A 85 8.20 -0.88 6.32
CA GLN A 85 7.52 -1.66 7.36
C GLN A 85 6.02 -1.34 7.50
N ILE A 86 5.58 -0.15 7.06
CA ILE A 86 4.16 0.26 7.11
C ILE A 86 3.41 -0.22 5.86
N PHE A 87 4.14 -0.65 4.83
CA PHE A 87 3.58 -1.16 3.59
C PHE A 87 3.73 -2.69 3.50
N GLY A 88 2.72 -3.41 3.98
CA GLY A 88 2.35 -4.68 3.38
C GLY A 88 2.23 -5.86 4.33
N ASN A 89 1.32 -6.77 3.95
CA ASN A 89 1.28 -8.14 4.45
C ASN A 89 2.71 -8.71 4.41
N THR A 90 3.15 -9.28 5.52
CA THR A 90 4.43 -10.00 5.64
C THR A 90 4.54 -11.08 4.55
N LYS A 91 5.18 -10.74 3.43
CA LYS A 91 5.82 -11.70 2.51
C LYS A 91 7.21 -11.22 2.06
N GLN A 92 7.90 -10.45 2.90
CA GLN A 92 9.36 -10.24 2.77
C GLN A 92 10.20 -11.09 3.74
N ASN A 93 9.58 -12.00 4.50
CA ASN A 93 10.29 -12.98 5.33
C ASN A 93 9.79 -14.40 5.05
N LYS A 94 10.12 -14.98 3.88
CA LYS A 94 10.16 -16.45 3.77
C LYS A 94 11.12 -17.03 2.72
N TYR A 95 11.93 -16.24 2.03
CA TYR A 95 12.99 -16.75 1.17
C TYR A 95 14.29 -16.00 1.44
N SER A 96 14.96 -16.45 2.51
CA SER A 96 16.40 -16.36 2.65
C SER A 96 16.90 -17.76 2.97
N LEU A 97 16.94 -18.59 1.92
CA LEU A 97 17.84 -19.71 1.67
C LEU A 97 17.78 -19.99 0.17
#